data_AF-A0A524PI47-F1
#
_entry.id   AF-A0A524PI47-F1
#
_cell.length_a   1.000
_cell.length_b   1.000
_cell.length_c   1.000
_cell.angle_alpha   90.00
_cell.angle_beta   90.00
_cell.angle_gamma   90.00
#
_symmetry.space_group_name_H-M   'P 1'
#
loop_
_entity.id
_entity.type
_entity.pdbx_description
1 polymer ?
#
loop_
_entity_poly.entity_id
_entity_poly.type
_entity_poly.pdbx_seq_one_letter_code
_entity_poly.pdbx_strand_id
1 'polypeptide(L)'
;NLSKQLVILINEMGIPLERIIMDPTTGALGYGIEYGYSVMERLRLAALQGDQMTQQPMLVNPGEEAWRVKEAKVGQGVPEAWGDWGKRALEWEALTATTLLHSGANILVLRHPDSLKRVKSVIDALLTTDTTA
;
A
#
# COMPACT_ATOMS: atom_id res chain seq x y z
N ASN A 1 11.90 -13.09 -0.77
CA ASN A 1 13.35 -13.40 -0.66
C ASN A 1 14.17 -12.18 -0.27
N LEU A 2 14.29 -11.15 -1.12
CA LEU A 2 15.12 -9.96 -0.79
C LEU A 2 14.69 -9.25 0.51
N SER A 3 13.40 -8.96 0.68
CA SER A 3 12.90 -8.29 1.88
C SER A 3 13.20 -9.08 3.16
N LYS A 4 12.99 -10.41 3.13
CA LYS A 4 13.33 -11.32 4.23
C LYS A 4 14.84 -11.31 4.53
N GLN A 5 15.68 -11.39 3.50
CA GLN A 5 17.13 -11.38 3.69
C GLN A 5 17.61 -10.07 4.30
N LEU A 6 17.03 -8.94 3.89
CA LEU A 6 17.34 -7.64 4.47
C LEU A 6 16.97 -7.57 5.96
N VAL A 7 15.80 -8.08 6.34
CA VAL A 7 15.40 -8.17 7.76
C VAL A 7 16.40 -9.00 8.57
N ILE A 8 16.84 -10.15 8.04
CA ILE A 8 17.86 -11.01 8.69
C ILE A 8 19.14 -10.22 8.92
N LEU A 9 19.68 -9.57 7.88
CA LEU A 9 20.92 -8.81 7.98
C LEU A 9 20.83 -7.65 8.99
N ILE A 10 19.70 -6.93 9.00
CA ILE A 10 19.46 -5.84 9.95
C ILE A 10 19.41 -6.38 11.39
N ASN A 11 18.76 -7.53 11.59
CA ASN A 11 18.68 -8.17 12.90
C ASN A 11 20.04 -8.70 13.38
N GLU A 12 20.86 -9.25 12.48
CA GLU A 12 22.24 -9.70 12.78
C GLU A 12 23.16 -8.53 13.19
N MET A 13 22.85 -7.29 12.77
CA MET A 13 23.53 -6.08 13.25
C MET A 13 23.09 -5.65 14.67
N GLY A 14 22.20 -6.40 15.32
CA GLY A 14 21.73 -6.14 16.68
C GLY A 14 20.50 -5.23 16.78
N ILE A 15 19.82 -4.94 15.67
CA ILE A 15 18.55 -4.21 15.67
C ILE A 15 17.41 -5.21 15.94
N PRO A 16 16.64 -5.05 17.04
CA PRO A 16 15.53 -5.96 17.33
C PRO A 16 14.44 -5.93 16.26
N LEU A 17 13.81 -7.08 15.98
CA LEU A 17 12.80 -7.23 14.92
C LEU A 17 11.61 -6.28 15.07
N GLU A 18 11.21 -5.97 16.30
CA GLU A 18 10.13 -5.04 16.63
C GLU A 18 10.43 -3.57 16.27
N ARG A 19 11.70 -3.26 15.94
CA ARG A 19 12.13 -1.94 15.45
C ARG A 19 12.25 -1.87 13.94
N ILE A 20 11.81 -2.90 13.21
CA ILE A 20 11.91 -2.99 11.76
C ILE A 20 10.51 -2.87 11.15
N ILE A 21 10.39 -1.98 10.16
CA ILE A 21 9.23 -1.87 9.28
C ILE A 21 9.70 -2.23 7.87
N MET A 22 8.93 -3.06 7.18
CA MET A 22 9.24 -3.51 5.84
C MET A 22 8.57 -2.60 4.81
N ASP A 23 9.34 -2.10 3.84
CA ASP A 23 8.80 -1.49 2.63
C ASP A 23 8.99 -2.46 1.44
N PRO A 24 7.92 -3.11 0.94
CA PRO A 24 8.01 -4.04 -0.18
C PRO A 24 8.16 -3.35 -1.55
N THR A 25 8.23 -2.02 -1.59
CA THR A 25 8.38 -1.20 -2.81
C THR A 25 7.29 -1.49 -3.85
N THR A 26 6.09 -0.99 -3.59
CA THR A 26 4.91 -1.21 -4.44
C THR A 26 4.83 -0.20 -5.58
N GLY A 27 4.25 -0.59 -6.72
CA GLY A 27 3.87 0.33 -7.80
C GLY A 27 2.52 0.99 -7.59
N ALA A 28 2.25 2.04 -8.38
CA ALA A 28 0.93 2.68 -8.46
C ALA A 28 -0.06 1.83 -9.27
N LEU A 29 -1.35 2.10 -9.10
CA LEU A 29 -2.39 1.55 -9.97
C LEU A 29 -2.04 1.78 -11.45
N GLY A 30 -2.05 0.69 -12.24
CA GLY A 30 -1.68 0.71 -13.67
C GLY A 30 -0.18 0.67 -13.97
N TYR A 31 0.67 0.70 -12.93
CA TYR A 31 2.14 0.75 -13.06
C TYR A 31 2.80 -0.28 -12.13
N GLY A 32 2.40 -1.54 -12.26
CA GLY A 32 3.02 -2.67 -11.55
C GLY A 32 2.54 -2.90 -10.11
N ILE A 33 1.36 -2.37 -9.75
CA ILE A 33 0.75 -2.60 -8.43
C ILE A 33 0.55 -4.08 -8.13
N GLU A 34 0.23 -4.90 -9.15
CA GLU A 34 -0.04 -6.34 -9.05
C GLU A 34 1.18 -7.14 -8.57
N TYR A 35 2.39 -6.70 -8.91
CA TYR A 35 3.63 -7.29 -8.41
C TYR A 35 3.79 -7.01 -6.92
N GLY A 36 3.60 -5.76 -6.50
CA GLY A 36 3.63 -5.35 -5.10
C GLY A 36 2.57 -6.07 -4.27
N TYR A 37 1.33 -6.10 -4.77
CA TYR A 37 0.19 -6.78 -4.16
C TYR A 37 0.50 -8.25 -3.89
N SER A 38 0.96 -8.99 -4.91
CA SER A 38 1.29 -10.42 -4.78
C SER A 38 2.52 -10.67 -3.88
N VAL A 39 3.47 -9.73 -3.81
CA VAL A 39 4.59 -9.81 -2.86
C VAL A 39 4.10 -9.65 -1.43
N MET A 40 3.23 -8.67 -1.17
CA MET A 40 2.67 -8.39 0.14
C MET A 40 1.83 -9.54 0.67
N GLU A 41 0.99 -10.15 -0.17
CA GLU A 41 0.21 -11.33 0.23
C GLU A 41 1.11 -12.51 0.62
N ARG A 42 2.18 -12.77 -0.14
CA ARG A 42 3.14 -13.83 0.20
C ARG A 42 3.87 -13.57 1.51
N LEU A 43 4.26 -12.32 1.77
CA LEU A 43 4.86 -11.92 3.05
C LEU A 43 3.88 -12.10 4.20
N ARG A 44 2.61 -11.71 4.01
CA ARG A 44 1.55 -11.89 5.01
C ARG A 44 1.29 -13.37 5.29
N LEU A 45 1.20 -14.21 4.26
CA LEU A 45 0.99 -15.65 4.42
C LEU A 45 2.16 -16.32 5.15
N ALA A 46 3.40 -16.02 4.76
CA ALA A 46 4.59 -16.56 5.45
C ALA A 46 4.64 -16.11 6.92
N ALA A 47 4.30 -14.86 7.21
CA ALA A 47 4.21 -14.33 8.56
C ALA A 47 3.18 -15.09 9.42
N LEU A 48 2.00 -15.38 8.86
CA LEU A 48 0.93 -16.15 9.52
C LEU A 48 1.28 -17.64 9.69
N GLN A 49 2.15 -18.17 8.83
CA GLN A 49 2.71 -19.52 8.95
C GLN A 49 3.87 -19.63 9.96
N GLY A 50 4.26 -18.51 10.59
CA GLY A 50 5.26 -18.48 11.67
C GLY A 50 6.67 -18.06 11.25
N ASP A 51 6.88 -17.58 10.03
CA ASP A 51 8.18 -17.04 9.62
C ASP A 51 8.43 -15.67 10.31
N GLN A 52 9.28 -15.65 11.34
CA GLN A 52 9.53 -14.44 12.15
C GLN A 52 10.20 -13.30 11.37
N MET A 53 11.00 -13.62 10.34
CA MET A 53 11.63 -12.63 9.45
C MET A 53 10.63 -12.06 8.43
N THR A 54 9.45 -12.68 8.41
CA THR A 54 8.17 -12.33 7.79
C THR A 54 7.34 -11.23 8.43
N GLN A 55 7.43 -11.15 9.76
CA GLN A 55 6.35 -10.64 10.62
C GLN A 55 6.39 -9.13 10.85
N GLN A 56 7.35 -8.44 10.26
CA GLN A 56 7.47 -6.99 10.38
C GLN A 56 6.27 -6.30 9.70
N PRO A 57 5.72 -5.23 10.30
CA PRO A 57 4.67 -4.45 9.67
C PRO A 57 5.09 -3.93 8.30
N MET A 58 4.15 -3.89 7.35
CA MET A 58 4.41 -3.38 6.01
C MET A 58 4.00 -1.91 5.90
N LEU A 59 4.94 -1.05 5.52
CA LEU A 59 4.70 0.32 5.11
C LEU A 59 4.68 0.39 3.59
N VAL A 60 3.73 1.13 3.03
CA VAL A 60 3.67 1.41 1.59
C VAL A 60 3.40 2.89 1.36
N ASN A 61 3.86 3.41 0.22
CA ASN A 61 3.80 4.83 -0.12
C ASN A 61 2.95 5.09 -1.38
N PRO A 62 1.63 4.85 -1.33
CA PRO A 62 0.73 5.10 -2.46
C PRO A 62 0.73 6.57 -2.88
N GLY A 63 0.99 7.51 -1.97
CA GLY A 63 1.08 8.93 -2.30
C GLY A 63 2.28 9.27 -3.20
N GLU A 64 3.46 8.71 -2.96
CA GLU A 64 4.58 8.88 -3.89
C GLU A 64 4.25 8.32 -5.27
N GLU A 65 3.77 7.07 -5.28
CA GLU A 65 3.63 6.29 -6.50
C GLU A 65 2.48 6.81 -7.37
N ALA A 66 1.30 7.05 -6.80
CA ALA A 66 0.13 7.47 -7.55
C ALA A 66 0.31 8.87 -8.16
N TRP A 67 0.92 9.81 -7.46
CA TRP A 67 1.09 11.18 -7.96
C TRP A 67 2.21 11.34 -9.01
N ARG A 68 3.00 10.29 -9.26
CA ARG A 68 4.03 10.25 -10.32
C ARG A 68 3.45 9.86 -11.69
N VAL A 69 2.29 9.19 -11.72
CA VAL A 69 1.71 8.65 -12.96
C VAL A 69 0.98 9.72 -13.77
N LYS A 70 0.88 9.51 -15.09
CA LYS A 70 0.30 10.49 -16.03
C LYS A 70 -1.16 10.78 -15.70
N GLU A 71 -1.90 9.76 -15.31
CA GLU A 71 -3.33 9.77 -15.05
C GLU A 71 -3.68 10.67 -13.85
N ALA A 72 -2.84 10.70 -12.82
CA ALA A 72 -3.01 11.59 -11.69
C ALA A 72 -2.40 12.98 -11.92
N LYS A 73 -1.28 13.08 -12.64
CA LYS A 73 -0.51 14.33 -12.78
C LYS A 73 -1.03 15.27 -13.88
N VAL A 74 -1.58 14.73 -14.96
CA VAL A 74 -1.86 15.51 -16.17
C VAL A 74 -3.37 15.70 -16.37
N GLY A 75 -3.80 16.96 -16.37
CA GLY A 75 -5.21 17.34 -16.59
C GLY A 75 -5.54 17.83 -18.01
N GLN A 76 -4.55 18.19 -18.81
CA GLN A 76 -4.73 18.74 -20.17
C GLN A 76 -4.03 17.88 -21.22
N GLY A 77 -4.52 17.87 -22.46
CA GLY A 77 -3.93 17.07 -23.54
C GLY A 77 -4.08 15.56 -23.32
N VAL A 78 -5.11 15.15 -22.59
CA VAL A 78 -5.47 13.76 -22.32
C VAL A 78 -6.82 13.44 -22.97
N PRO A 79 -7.14 12.15 -23.25
CA PRO A 79 -8.42 11.77 -23.82
C PRO A 79 -9.60 12.24 -22.95
N GLU A 80 -10.66 12.74 -23.59
CA GLU A 80 -11.90 13.15 -22.90
C GLU A 80 -12.52 12.00 -22.08
N ALA A 81 -12.36 10.76 -22.56
CA ALA A 81 -12.80 9.55 -21.88
C ALA A 81 -12.19 9.34 -20.48
N TRP A 82 -11.09 10.02 -20.14
CA TRP A 82 -10.51 9.95 -18.79
C TRP A 82 -11.28 10.81 -17.77
N GLY A 83 -12.25 11.61 -18.21
CA GLY A 83 -13.14 12.37 -17.35
C GLY A 83 -12.45 13.46 -16.54
N ASP A 84 -13.12 13.86 -15.45
CA ASP A 84 -12.67 14.94 -14.57
C ASP A 84 -11.33 14.61 -13.91
N TRP A 85 -10.33 15.48 -14.14
CA TRP A 85 -8.97 15.28 -13.64
C TRP A 85 -8.90 15.32 -12.12
N GLY A 86 -9.62 16.25 -11.47
CA GLY A 86 -9.60 16.40 -10.01
C GLY A 86 -10.07 15.12 -9.32
N LYS A 87 -11.21 14.58 -9.75
CA LYS A 87 -11.71 13.27 -9.28
C LYS A 87 -10.74 12.15 -9.62
N ARG A 88 -10.29 12.04 -10.87
CA ARG A 88 -9.38 10.97 -11.32
C ARG A 88 -8.10 10.90 -10.49
N ALA A 89 -7.48 12.05 -10.22
CA ALA A 89 -6.23 12.10 -9.47
C ALA A 89 -6.40 11.64 -8.01
N LEU A 90 -7.49 12.05 -7.36
CA LEU A 90 -7.84 11.60 -6.01
C LEU A 90 -8.14 10.10 -5.96
N GLU A 91 -8.92 9.61 -6.93
CA GLU A 91 -9.25 8.19 -7.02
C GLU A 91 -8.00 7.34 -7.30
N TRP A 92 -7.00 7.83 -8.03
CA TRP A 92 -5.78 7.07 -8.30
C TRP A 92 -4.99 6.76 -7.01
N GLU A 93 -4.84 7.76 -6.15
CA GLU A 93 -4.19 7.60 -4.85
C GLU A 93 -5.04 6.74 -3.92
N ALA A 94 -6.35 7.00 -3.85
CA ALA A 94 -7.25 6.24 -3.00
C ALA A 94 -7.29 4.76 -3.39
N LEU A 95 -7.45 4.44 -4.68
CA LEU A 95 -7.48 3.06 -5.18
C LEU A 95 -6.15 2.36 -4.96
N THR A 96 -5.02 3.01 -5.26
CA THR A 96 -3.69 2.43 -4.98
C THR A 96 -3.56 2.09 -3.50
N ALA A 97 -3.96 2.99 -2.60
CA ALA A 97 -3.89 2.78 -1.17
C ALA A 97 -4.83 1.66 -0.68
N THR A 98 -6.08 1.62 -1.13
CA THR A 98 -7.06 0.59 -0.74
C THR A 98 -6.67 -0.79 -1.27
N THR A 99 -6.14 -0.86 -2.50
CA THR A 99 -5.64 -2.12 -3.05
C THR A 99 -4.48 -2.66 -2.21
N LEU A 100 -3.50 -1.82 -1.85
CA LEU A 100 -2.39 -2.26 -1.01
C LEU A 100 -2.83 -2.58 0.44
N LEU A 101 -3.83 -1.86 0.97
CA LEU A 101 -4.47 -2.17 2.24
C LEU A 101 -5.02 -3.61 2.25
N HIS A 102 -5.73 -4.02 1.21
CA HIS A 102 -6.26 -5.38 1.08
C HIS A 102 -5.17 -6.46 1.03
N SER A 103 -4.00 -6.15 0.45
CA SER A 103 -2.84 -7.07 0.47
C SER A 103 -2.09 -7.11 1.81
N GLY A 104 -2.54 -6.37 2.82
CA GLY A 104 -2.03 -6.45 4.19
C GLY A 104 -1.08 -5.33 4.61
N ALA A 105 -1.14 -4.16 3.97
CA ALA A 105 -0.43 -2.97 4.44
C ALA A 105 -0.82 -2.61 5.88
N ASN A 106 0.15 -2.20 6.68
CA ASN A 106 -0.05 -1.73 8.05
C ASN A 106 0.02 -0.20 8.15
N ILE A 107 0.87 0.43 7.33
CA ILE A 107 1.06 1.88 7.30
C ILE A 107 0.94 2.36 5.85
N LEU A 108 0.05 3.32 5.63
CA LEU A 108 -0.19 3.96 4.34
C LEU A 108 0.32 5.41 4.39
N VAL A 109 1.26 5.76 3.51
CA VAL A 109 1.72 7.14 3.35
C VAL A 109 0.98 7.78 2.18
N LEU A 110 0.12 8.76 2.50
CA LEU A 110 -0.71 9.51 1.55
C LEU A 110 -0.27 10.98 1.49
N ARG A 111 -0.60 11.66 0.39
CA ARG A 111 -0.28 13.07 0.12
C ARG A 111 -1.52 13.97 0.13
N HIS A 112 -2.64 13.54 -0.45
CA HIS A 112 -3.82 14.41 -0.56
C HIS A 112 -4.81 14.19 0.60
N PRO A 113 -5.26 15.26 1.30
CA PRO A 113 -6.15 15.13 2.46
C PRO A 113 -7.52 14.53 2.12
N ASP A 114 -8.05 14.79 0.92
CA ASP A 114 -9.33 14.17 0.51
C ASP A 114 -9.20 12.68 0.17
N SER A 115 -8.05 12.23 -0.36
CA SER A 115 -7.75 10.80 -0.50
C SER A 115 -7.65 10.14 0.88
N LEU A 116 -6.99 10.79 1.84
CA LEU A 116 -6.92 10.33 3.23
C LEU A 116 -8.30 10.12 3.86
N LYS A 117 -9.22 11.07 3.69
CA LYS A 117 -10.60 10.93 4.18
C LYS A 117 -11.30 9.70 3.59
N ARG A 118 -11.17 9.49 2.27
CA ARG A 118 -11.76 8.34 1.57
C ARG A 118 -11.19 7.01 2.06
N VAL A 119 -9.86 6.91 2.13
CA VAL A 119 -9.17 5.70 2.60
C VAL A 119 -9.53 5.41 4.06
N LYS A 120 -9.65 6.45 4.90
CA LYS A 120 -10.09 6.30 6.29
C LYS A 120 -11.50 5.74 6.38
N SER A 121 -12.44 6.23 5.57
CA SER A 121 -13.80 5.66 5.50
C SER A 121 -13.81 4.18 5.11
N VAL A 122 -12.92 3.77 4.19
CA VAL A 122 -12.76 2.36 3.83
C VAL A 122 -12.22 1.53 5.00
N ILE A 123 -11.20 2.03 5.70
CA ILE A 123 -10.64 1.36 6.89
C ILE A 123 -11.71 1.22 7.98
N ASP A 124 -12.46 2.28 8.27
CA ASP A 124 -13.52 2.27 9.28
C ASP A 124 -14.59 1.22 8.93
N ALA A 125 -14.98 1.12 7.65
CA ALA A 125 -15.93 0.11 7.17
C ALA A 125 -15.38 -1.33 7.19
N LEU A 126 -14.07 -1.53 7.07
CA LEU A 126 -13.45 -2.86 7.21
C LEU A 126 -13.35 -3.30 8.68
N LEU A 127 -13.32 -2.35 9.61
CA LEU A 127 -13.23 -2.61 11.05
C LEU A 127 -14.59 -2.77 11.71
N THR A 128 -15.69 -2.36 11.07
CA THR A 128 -17.03 -2.64 11.59
C THR A 128 -17.27 -4.14 11.57
N THR A 129 -17.25 -4.76 12.75
CA THR A 129 -17.72 -6.13 12.96
C THR A 129 -19.24 -6.12 13.00
N ASP A 130 -19.90 -6.78 12.05
CA ASP A 130 -21.33 -7.10 12.15
C ASP A 130 -21.56 -7.83 13.47
N THR A 131 -22.14 -7.13 14.45
CA THR A 131 -22.43 -7.66 15.79
C THR A 131 -23.75 -8.43 15.77
N THR A 132 -23.99 -9.21 14.72
CA THR A 132 -25.21 -10.01 14.55
C THR A 132 -24.86 -11.38 13.96
N ALA A 133 -24.43 -12.29 14.83
CA ALA A 133 -24.59 -13.73 14.68
C ALA A 133 -24.66 -14.36 16.08
#